data_AF-A0AB37VQD3-F1
#
_entry.id   AF-A0AB37VQD3-F1
#
_cell.length_a   1.000
_cell.length_b   1.000
_cell.length_c   1.000
_cell.angle_alpha   90.00
_cell.angle_beta   90.00
_cell.angle_gamma   90.00
#
_symmetry.space_group_name_H-M   'P 1'
#
loop_
_entity.id
_entity.type
_entity.pdbx_description
1 polymer ?
#
loop_
_entity_poly.entity_id
_entity_poly.type
_entity_poly.pdbx_seq_one_letter_code
_entity_poly.pdbx_strand_id
1 'polypeptide(L)'
;QLKQRDTVIIACVIWGIINGYTSQRATYRAVCSVLFPNGDFPSRSRFTRLSSNLAYTIKIIRYFFIKKLTKGELVGIIDSFPSPLCKPVRNRQAKLLNQIAKVGYNSTKKSYFYGLKIHMIVTKTGFPITYSITNPGVHDVKVLET
;
A
#
# COMPACT_ATOMS: atom_id res chain seq x y z
N GLN A 1 -16.44 -14.49 -22.20
CA GLN A 1 -15.65 -13.39 -21.59
C GLN A 1 -14.56 -14.03 -20.74
N LEU A 2 -13.28 -13.73 -20.99
CA LEU A 2 -12.16 -14.46 -20.36
C LEU A 2 -12.20 -14.35 -18.82
N LYS A 3 -12.09 -15.50 -18.15
CA LYS A 3 -12.11 -15.64 -16.68
C LYS A 3 -10.75 -16.19 -16.25
N GLN A 4 -10.01 -15.42 -15.46
CA GLN A 4 -8.80 -15.88 -14.80
C GLN A 4 -9.14 -16.35 -13.38
N ARG A 5 -8.37 -17.31 -12.86
CA ARG A 5 -8.50 -17.78 -11.46
C ARG A 5 -8.06 -16.67 -10.51
N ASP A 6 -8.66 -16.62 -9.32
CA ASP A 6 -8.32 -15.61 -8.31
C ASP A 6 -6.83 -15.65 -7.93
N THR A 7 -6.23 -16.85 -7.88
CA THR A 7 -4.79 -17.04 -7.66
C THR A 7 -3.93 -16.35 -8.71
N VAL A 8 -4.36 -16.35 -9.98
CA VAL A 8 -3.67 -15.66 -11.07
C VAL A 8 -3.76 -14.16 -10.90
N ILE A 9 -4.94 -13.63 -10.52
CA ILE A 9 -5.12 -12.20 -10.28
C ILE A 9 -4.24 -11.74 -9.11
N ILE A 10 -4.23 -12.48 -8.00
CA ILE A 10 -3.38 -12.18 -6.83
C ILE A 10 -1.90 -12.21 -7.22
N ALA A 11 -1.46 -13.24 -7.95
CA ALA A 11 -0.08 -13.35 -8.42
C ALA A 11 0.32 -12.17 -9.31
N CYS A 12 -0.55 -11.72 -10.22
CA CYS A 12 -0.29 -10.56 -11.07
C CYS A 12 -0.16 -9.26 -10.28
N VAL A 13 -0.98 -9.07 -9.25
CA VAL A 13 -0.89 -7.89 -8.35
C VAL A 13 0.44 -7.91 -7.60
N ILE A 14 0.80 -9.03 -6.98
CA ILE A 14 2.06 -9.18 -6.22
C ILE A 14 3.27 -9.01 -7.15
N TRP A 15 3.27 -9.68 -8.30
CA TRP A 15 4.31 -9.55 -9.31
C TRP A 15 4.48 -8.10 -9.76
N GLY A 16 3.39 -7.38 -9.95
CA GLY A 16 3.43 -5.96 -10.30
C GLY A 16 4.11 -5.09 -9.24
N ILE A 17 3.85 -5.37 -7.96
CA ILE A 17 4.48 -4.67 -6.83
C ILE A 17 5.98 -5.00 -6.75
N ILE A 18 6.35 -6.28 -6.91
CA ILE A 18 7.76 -6.73 -6.91
C ILE A 18 8.56 -6.04 -8.01
N ASN A 19 7.95 -5.81 -9.18
CA ASN A 19 8.58 -5.10 -10.29
C ASN A 19 8.52 -3.55 -10.16
N GLY A 20 8.06 -3.02 -9.02
CA GLY A 20 8.08 -1.58 -8.75
C GLY A 20 7.03 -0.76 -9.51
N TYR A 21 6.00 -1.38 -10.09
CA TYR A 21 4.93 -0.63 -10.74
C TYR A 21 4.06 0.09 -9.70
N THR A 22 4.07 1.41 -9.73
CA THR A 22 3.41 2.28 -8.73
C THR A 22 1.92 2.53 -9.02
N SER A 23 1.36 1.97 -10.08
CA SER A 23 -0.07 2.11 -10.40
C SER A 23 -0.64 0.83 -10.99
N GLN A 24 -1.91 0.53 -10.68
CA GLN A 24 -2.61 -0.60 -11.28
C GLN A 24 -2.62 -0.55 -12.81
N ARG A 25 -2.63 0.63 -13.41
CA ARG A 25 -2.57 0.79 -14.88
C ARG A 25 -1.23 0.30 -15.43
N ALA A 26 -0.12 0.65 -14.76
CA ALA A 26 1.20 0.19 -15.15
C ALA A 26 1.33 -1.32 -14.96
N THR A 27 0.89 -1.85 -13.80
CA THR A 27 0.83 -3.29 -13.55
C THR A 27 0.03 -4.03 -14.62
N TYR A 28 -1.18 -3.56 -14.94
CA TYR A 28 -2.02 -4.18 -15.97
C TYR A 28 -1.33 -4.23 -17.33
N ARG A 29 -0.72 -3.13 -17.77
CA ARG A 29 0.01 -3.07 -19.04
C ARG A 29 1.15 -4.09 -19.08
N ALA A 30 1.95 -4.15 -18.01
CA ALA A 30 3.06 -5.08 -17.90
C ALA A 30 2.59 -6.55 -17.86
N VAL A 31 1.51 -6.84 -17.15
CA VAL A 31 0.91 -8.19 -17.12
C VAL A 31 0.47 -8.60 -18.52
N CYS A 32 -0.22 -7.73 -19.26
CA CYS A 32 -0.65 -8.02 -20.63
C CYS A 32 0.53 -8.14 -21.61
N SER A 33 1.62 -7.38 -21.43
CA SER A 33 2.76 -7.44 -22.37
C SER A 33 3.76 -8.56 -22.06
N VAL A 34 3.93 -8.92 -20.78
CA VAL A 34 4.98 -9.85 -20.32
C VAL A 34 4.40 -11.23 -19.97
N LEU A 35 3.32 -11.27 -19.17
CA LEU A 35 2.79 -12.54 -18.65
C LEU A 35 1.72 -13.16 -19.54
N PHE A 36 0.95 -12.32 -20.25
CA PHE A 36 -0.16 -12.76 -21.12
C PHE A 36 -0.11 -12.09 -22.50
N PRO A 37 1.00 -12.21 -23.26
CA PRO A 37 1.17 -11.53 -24.54
C PRO A 37 0.11 -11.94 -25.59
N ASN A 38 -0.44 -13.15 -25.46
CA ASN A 38 -1.45 -13.68 -26.37
C ASN A 38 -2.87 -13.13 -26.13
N GLY A 39 -3.05 -12.22 -25.16
CA GLY A 39 -4.34 -11.60 -24.88
C GLY A 39 -5.26 -12.42 -23.97
N ASP A 40 -4.78 -13.53 -23.42
CA ASP A 40 -5.48 -14.35 -22.43
C ASP A 40 -5.49 -13.70 -21.03
N PHE A 41 -5.89 -12.43 -20.94
CA PHE A 41 -6.08 -11.73 -19.68
C PHE A 41 -7.39 -10.91 -19.65
N PRO A 42 -8.04 -10.71 -18.48
CA PRO A 42 -9.24 -9.90 -18.38
C PRO A 42 -8.99 -8.46 -18.79
N SER A 43 -10.02 -7.75 -19.24
CA SER A 43 -9.91 -6.31 -19.51
C SER A 43 -9.47 -5.52 -18.29
N ARG A 44 -8.84 -4.35 -18.49
CA ARG A 44 -8.35 -3.47 -17.41
C ARG A 44 -9.39 -3.22 -16.31
N SER A 45 -10.61 -2.83 -16.69
CA SER A 45 -11.68 -2.55 -15.73
C SER A 45 -12.05 -3.79 -14.90
N ARG A 46 -12.03 -4.97 -15.52
CA ARG A 46 -12.29 -6.24 -14.82
C ARG A 46 -11.11 -6.60 -13.90
N PHE A 47 -9.87 -6.48 -14.36
CA PHE A 47 -8.69 -6.71 -13.53
C PHE A 47 -8.69 -5.81 -12.27
N THR A 48 -9.00 -4.52 -12.43
CA THR A 48 -9.12 -3.58 -11.30
C THR A 48 -10.21 -4.02 -10.31
N ARG A 49 -11.40 -4.39 -10.80
CA ARG A 49 -12.49 -4.86 -9.95
C ARG A 49 -12.15 -6.16 -9.22
N LEU A 50 -11.55 -7.14 -9.92
CA LEU A 50 -11.13 -8.40 -9.31
C LEU A 50 -10.05 -8.17 -8.25
N SER A 51 -9.06 -7.32 -8.54
CA SER A 51 -8.02 -6.95 -7.57
C SER A 51 -8.60 -6.31 -6.32
N SER A 52 -9.62 -5.46 -6.47
CA SER A 52 -10.34 -4.85 -5.35
C SER A 52 -11.13 -5.88 -4.54
N ASN A 53 -11.84 -6.79 -5.20
CA ASN A 53 -12.63 -7.83 -4.54
C ASN A 53 -11.74 -8.81 -3.74
N LEU A 54 -10.52 -9.06 -4.23
CA LEU A 54 -9.55 -9.97 -3.60
C LEU A 54 -8.66 -9.27 -2.56
N ALA A 55 -8.85 -7.97 -2.31
CA ALA A 55 -8.04 -7.23 -1.36
C ALA A 55 -8.10 -7.80 0.06
N TYR A 56 -9.27 -8.29 0.48
CA TYR A 56 -9.42 -8.95 1.79
C TYR A 56 -8.67 -10.28 1.86
N THR A 57 -8.72 -11.10 0.81
CA THR A 57 -7.94 -12.34 0.69
C THR A 57 -6.44 -12.07 0.78
N ILE A 58 -5.95 -11.03 0.10
CA ILE A 58 -4.54 -10.62 0.17
C ILE A 58 -4.17 -10.22 1.61
N LYS A 59 -5.06 -9.54 2.35
CA LYS A 59 -4.84 -9.21 3.77
C LYS A 59 -4.73 -10.46 4.65
N ILE A 60 -5.57 -11.47 4.42
CA ILE A 60 -5.49 -12.75 5.15
C ILE A 60 -4.16 -13.45 4.86
N ILE A 61 -3.76 -13.54 3.59
CA ILE A 61 -2.46 -14.11 3.21
C ILE A 61 -1.33 -13.38 3.94
N ARG A 62 -1.33 -12.04 3.88
CA ARG A 62 -0.36 -11.20 4.59
C ARG A 62 -0.34 -11.49 6.10
N TYR A 63 -1.50 -11.63 6.75
CA TYR A 63 -1.58 -11.95 8.18
C TYR A 63 -0.84 -13.25 8.52
N PHE A 64 -1.08 -14.33 7.75
CA PHE A 64 -0.41 -15.60 7.98
C PHE A 64 1.10 -15.53 7.71
N PHE A 65 1.53 -14.78 6.68
CA PHE A 65 2.96 -14.54 6.43
C PHE A 65 3.63 -13.80 7.59
N ILE A 66 3.01 -12.72 8.08
CA ILE A 66 3.55 -11.97 9.22
C ILE A 66 3.65 -12.88 10.44
N LYS A 67 2.57 -13.56 10.82
CA LYS A 67 2.56 -14.48 11.97
C LYS A 67 3.67 -15.54 11.90
N LYS A 68 3.96 -16.05 10.70
CA LYS A 68 5.04 -17.02 10.48
C LYS A 68 6.43 -16.39 10.56
N LEU A 69 6.63 -15.24 9.90
CA LEU A 69 7.94 -14.60 9.74
C LEU A 69 8.38 -13.81 10.98
N THR A 70 7.46 -13.38 11.82
CA THR A 70 7.75 -12.62 13.05
C THR A 70 7.65 -13.49 14.31
N LYS A 71 7.65 -14.82 14.17
CA LYS A 71 7.59 -15.74 15.31
C LYS A 71 8.88 -15.63 16.13
N GLY A 72 8.76 -15.24 17.39
CA GLY A 72 9.91 -15.07 18.30
C GLY A 72 10.55 -13.68 18.26
N GLU A 73 10.01 -12.74 17.48
CA GLU A 73 10.40 -11.33 17.55
C GLU A 73 9.86 -10.73 18.86
N LEU A 74 10.76 -10.33 19.75
CA LEU A 74 10.44 -9.74 21.05
C LEU A 74 10.47 -8.20 21.03
N VAL A 75 11.04 -7.60 19.98
CA VAL A 75 11.27 -6.16 19.87
C VAL A 75 10.86 -5.69 18.48
N GLY A 76 10.03 -4.64 18.43
CA GLY A 76 9.70 -3.91 17.20
C GLY A 76 10.31 -2.51 17.22
N ILE A 77 10.86 -2.08 16.08
CA ILE A 77 11.30 -0.71 15.86
C ILE A 77 10.12 0.06 15.26
N ILE A 78 9.85 1.25 15.78
CA ILE A 78 8.74 2.08 15.32
C ILE A 78 9.34 3.27 14.57
N ASP A 79 8.85 3.48 13.36
CA ASP A 79 9.17 4.69 12.59
C ASP A 79 7.94 5.15 11.81
N SER A 80 7.92 6.45 11.50
CA SER A 80 6.80 7.08 10.82
C SER A 80 7.25 8.02 9.74
N PHE A 81 6.63 7.91 8.56
CA PHE A 81 7.01 8.69 7.39
C PHE A 81 5.79 9.32 6.71
N PRO A 82 5.97 10.44 6.00
CA PRO A 82 4.88 11.07 5.29
C PRO A 82 4.48 10.26 4.05
N SER A 83 3.19 10.24 3.78
CA SER A 83 2.58 9.76 2.53
C SER A 83 1.88 10.94 1.84
N PRO A 84 2.61 11.74 1.04
CA PRO A 84 2.05 12.89 0.33
C PRO A 84 0.99 12.44 -0.70
N LEU A 85 -0.18 13.06 -0.69
CA LEU A 85 -1.24 12.80 -1.67
C LEU A 85 -1.17 13.76 -2.85
N CYS A 86 -0.84 15.02 -2.59
CA CYS A 86 -0.61 16.02 -3.63
C CYS A 86 0.36 17.09 -3.15
N LYS A 87 0.80 17.95 -4.08
CA LYS A 87 1.56 19.16 -3.71
C LYS A 87 0.66 20.07 -2.85
N PRO A 88 1.18 20.73 -1.80
CA PRO A 88 0.38 21.58 -0.90
C PRO A 88 -0.53 22.60 -1.62
N VAL A 89 -0.05 23.19 -2.72
CA VAL A 89 -0.82 24.14 -3.56
C VAL A 89 -2.13 23.58 -4.13
N ARG A 90 -2.26 22.25 -4.22
CA ARG A 90 -3.46 21.55 -4.73
C ARG A 90 -4.32 20.93 -3.62
N ASN A 91 -4.03 21.20 -2.34
CA ASN A 91 -4.73 20.55 -1.23
C ASN A 91 -6.26 20.77 -1.26
N ARG A 92 -6.72 21.97 -1.64
CA ARG A 92 -8.15 22.31 -1.75
C ARG A 92 -8.90 21.53 -2.84
N GLN A 93 -8.18 20.98 -3.82
CA GLN A 93 -8.75 20.21 -4.93
C GLN A 93 -8.82 18.71 -4.62
N ALA A 94 -8.07 18.22 -3.64
CA ALA A 94 -8.03 16.81 -3.28
C ALA A 94 -9.24 16.44 -2.40
N LYS A 95 -10.13 15.58 -2.93
CA LYS A 95 -11.39 15.21 -2.24
C LYS A 95 -11.41 13.81 -1.64
N LEU A 96 -10.63 12.86 -2.20
CA LEU A 96 -10.79 11.43 -1.90
C LEU A 96 -10.55 11.06 -0.42
N LEU A 97 -9.54 11.67 0.22
CA LEU A 97 -9.14 11.36 1.60
C LEU A 97 -9.16 12.59 2.49
N ASN A 98 -9.97 13.61 2.15
CA ASN A 98 -9.99 14.91 2.82
C ASN A 98 -10.39 14.84 4.31
N GLN A 99 -11.07 13.75 4.73
CA GLN A 99 -11.47 13.51 6.11
C GLN A 99 -10.28 13.24 7.04
N ILE A 100 -9.21 12.63 6.50
CA ILE A 100 -8.03 12.22 7.28
C ILE A 100 -6.75 12.95 6.83
N ALA A 101 -6.68 13.43 5.59
CA ALA A 101 -5.51 14.12 5.06
C ALA A 101 -5.43 15.57 5.53
N LYS A 102 -4.26 15.98 6.02
CA LYS A 102 -3.96 17.35 6.45
C LYS A 102 -2.61 17.81 5.90
N VAL A 103 -2.31 19.10 6.12
CA VAL A 103 -0.96 19.61 5.91
C VAL A 103 -0.10 19.19 7.10
N GLY A 104 1.01 18.53 6.82
CA GLY A 104 2.03 18.17 7.80
C GLY A 104 3.39 18.73 7.41
N TYR A 105 4.33 18.70 8.36
CA TYR A 105 5.72 19.09 8.15
C TYR A 105 6.63 17.88 8.33
N ASN A 106 7.50 17.63 7.35
CA ASN A 106 8.59 16.67 7.48
C ASN A 106 9.86 17.43 7.90
N SER A 107 10.28 17.26 9.15
CA SER A 107 11.46 17.93 9.71
C SER A 107 12.76 17.52 9.01
N THR A 108 12.93 16.22 8.71
CA THR A 108 14.11 15.69 8.01
C THR A 108 14.30 16.35 6.64
N LYS A 109 13.20 16.54 5.90
CA LYS A 109 13.22 17.16 4.56
C LYS A 109 12.92 18.66 4.57
N LYS A 110 12.82 19.28 5.76
CA LYS A 110 12.44 20.68 5.98
C LYS A 110 11.32 21.17 5.05
N SER A 111 10.25 20.38 4.90
CA SER A 111 9.23 20.64 3.89
C SER A 111 7.81 20.28 4.34
N TYR A 112 6.84 21.06 3.83
CA TYR A 112 5.42 20.80 4.03
C TYR A 112 4.89 19.82 2.97
N PHE A 113 3.98 18.95 3.40
CA PHE A 113 3.25 18.05 2.52
C PHE A 113 1.76 18.06 2.86
N TYR A 114 0.91 17.84 1.86
CA TYR A 114 -0.49 17.51 2.11
C TYR A 114 -0.68 16.01 1.92
N GLY A 115 -1.12 15.32 2.97
CA GLY A 115 -1.30 13.88 2.91
C GLY A 115 -1.53 13.22 4.26
N LEU A 116 -1.00 12.02 4.40
CA LEU A 116 -1.16 11.15 5.56
C LEU A 116 0.20 10.87 6.20
N LYS A 117 0.18 10.37 7.43
CA LYS A 117 1.37 9.81 8.08
C LYS A 117 1.18 8.32 8.21
N ILE A 118 2.18 7.56 7.78
CA ILE A 118 2.21 6.11 7.92
C ILE A 118 3.15 5.80 9.08
N HIS A 119 2.63 5.13 10.09
CA HIS A 119 3.38 4.59 11.22
C HIS A 119 3.57 3.11 10.97
N MET A 120 4.80 2.62 11.12
CA MET A 120 5.12 1.22 10.87
C MET A 120 5.90 0.64 12.05
N ILE A 121 5.54 -0.58 12.42
CA ILE A 121 6.35 -1.40 13.33
C ILE A 121 7.08 -2.42 12.46
N VAL A 122 8.41 -2.44 12.58
CA VAL A 122 9.29 -3.34 11.84
C VAL A 122 10.12 -4.20 12.78
N THR A 123 10.56 -5.37 12.34
CA THR A 123 11.55 -6.18 13.07
C THR A 123 12.92 -5.51 13.04
N LYS A 124 13.88 -6.04 13.81
CA LYS A 124 15.29 -5.60 13.76
C LYS A 124 15.93 -5.71 12.36
N THR A 125 15.44 -6.64 11.54
CA THR A 125 15.88 -6.85 10.15
C THR A 125 15.12 -5.98 9.14
N GLY A 126 14.21 -5.11 9.61
CA GLY A 126 13.42 -4.22 8.75
C GLY A 126 12.17 -4.84 8.15
N PHE A 127 11.72 -6.02 8.62
CA PHE A 127 10.50 -6.65 8.11
C PHE A 127 9.24 -5.97 8.67
N PRO A 128 8.30 -5.49 7.84
CA PRO A 128 7.07 -4.84 8.32
C PRO A 128 6.12 -5.80 9.05
N ILE A 129 5.89 -5.56 10.34
CA ILE A 129 4.96 -6.32 11.19
C ILE A 129 3.54 -5.76 11.04
N THR A 130 3.37 -4.46 11.29
CA THR A 130 2.08 -3.79 11.19
C THR A 130 2.25 -2.33 10.81
N TYR A 131 1.15 -1.69 10.40
CA TYR A 131 1.13 -0.27 10.12
C TYR A 131 -0.18 0.36 10.57
N SER A 132 -0.13 1.66 10.86
CA SER A 132 -1.28 2.53 11.06
C SER A 132 -1.17 3.75 10.15
N ILE A 133 -2.31 4.28 9.71
CA ILE A 133 -2.38 5.44 8.83
C ILE A 133 -3.20 6.51 9.53
N THR A 134 -2.60 7.67 9.74
CA THR A 134 -3.20 8.76 10.52
C THR A 134 -3.09 10.08 9.77
N ASN A 135 -3.71 11.12 10.34
CA ASN A 135 -3.42 12.47 9.90
C ASN A 135 -1.99 12.88 10.32
N PRO A 136 -1.33 13.79 9.59
CA PRO A 136 0.03 14.22 9.90
C PRO A 136 0.31 14.82 11.29
N GLY A 137 -0.72 15.27 12.01
CA GLY A 137 -0.58 15.84 13.35
C GLY A 137 -0.46 14.80 14.47
N VAL A 138 -0.62 13.50 14.18
CA VAL A 138 -0.51 12.45 15.18
C VAL A 138 0.97 12.13 15.46
N HIS A 139 1.34 12.18 16.74
CA HIS A 139 2.65 11.78 17.23
C HIS A 139 2.77 10.25 17.35
N ASP A 140 3.98 9.73 17.12
CA ASP A 140 4.23 8.29 17.00
C ASP A 140 3.90 7.54 18.30
N VAL A 141 4.14 8.19 19.45
CA VAL A 141 3.83 7.65 20.79
C VAL A 141 2.34 7.35 20.96
N LYS A 142 1.46 8.22 20.45
CA LYS A 142 0.00 8.05 20.60
C LYS A 142 -0.56 6.89 19.77
N VAL A 143 0.15 6.44 18.74
CA VAL A 143 -0.30 5.35 17.87
C VAL A 143 -0.04 3.98 18.50
N LEU A 144 0.84 3.90 19.50
CA LEU A 144 1.19 2.65 20.18
C LEU A 144 0.16 2.22 21.23
N GLU A 145 -0.62 3.17 21.74
CA GLU A 145 -1.61 2.94 22.80
C GLU A 145 -2.97 2.44 22.25
N THR A 146 -3.08 2.22 20.94
CA THR A 146 -4.31 1.81 20.23
C THR A 146 -4.14 0.45 19.57
#